data_AF-A0A2E7DS78-F1
#
_entry.id   AF-A0A2E7DS78-F1
#
_cell.length_a   1.000
_cell.length_b   1.000
_cell.length_c   1.000
_cell.angle_alpha   90.00
_cell.angle_beta   90.00
_cell.angle_gamma   90.00
#
_symmetry.space_group_name_H-M   'P 1'
#
loop_
_entity.id
_entity.type
_entity.pdbx_description
1 polymer ?
#
loop_
_entity_poly.entity_id
_entity_poly.type
_entity_poly.pdbx_seq_one_letter_code
_entity_poly.pdbx_strand_id
1 'polypeptide(L)' 'MQQLNSSEISEIIKQRIDNLDVSVQAKNEGTIVSVMDGIIRIHGLADVMYGEM' A
#
# COMPACT_ATOMS: atom_id res chain seq x y z
N MET A 1 4.07 -29.93 14.03
CA MET A 1 3.70 -28.93 13.01
C MET A 1 2.26 -28.57 13.24
N GLN A 2 1.98 -27.36 13.73
CA GLN A 2 0.62 -26.86 13.86
C GLN A 2 0.08 -26.67 12.44
N GLN A 3 -0.76 -27.59 12.02
CA GLN A 3 -1.45 -27.53 10.74
C GLN A 3 -2.42 -26.37 10.87
N LEU A 4 -2.04 -25.19 10.36
CA LEU A 4 -2.94 -24.05 10.22
C LEU A 4 -4.18 -24.57 9.50
N ASN A 5 -5.29 -24.65 10.21
CA ASN A 5 -6.53 -25.16 9.66
C ASN A 5 -6.96 -24.16 8.58
N SER A 6 -7.19 -24.64 7.37
CA SER A 6 -7.64 -23.80 6.25
C SER A 6 -8.90 -22.98 6.58
N SER A 7 -9.69 -23.47 7.53
CA SER A 7 -10.86 -22.78 8.11
C SER A 7 -10.51 -21.46 8.79
N GLU A 8 -9.46 -21.40 9.62
CA GLU A 8 -9.07 -20.18 10.34
C GLU A 8 -8.55 -19.12 9.36
N ILE A 9 -7.74 -19.53 8.38
CA ILE A 9 -7.25 -18.63 7.32
C ILE A 9 -8.42 -18.05 6.52
N SER A 10 -9.40 -18.90 6.17
CA SER A 10 -10.59 -18.47 5.44
C SER A 10 -11.43 -17.47 6.23
N GLU A 11 -11.55 -17.65 7.55
CA GLU A 11 -12.31 -16.78 8.43
C GLU A 11 -11.63 -15.42 8.60
N ILE A 12 -10.29 -15.39 8.75
CA ILE A 12 -9.50 -14.15 8.80
C ILE A 12 -9.60 -13.37 7.49
N ILE A 13 -9.56 -14.06 6.33
CA ILE A 13 -9.69 -13.40 5.02
C ILE A 13 -11.09 -12.81 4.86
N LYS A 14 -12.15 -13.53 5.23
CA LYS A 14 -13.53 -13.02 5.20
C LYS A 14 -13.67 -11.77 6.06
N GLN A 15 -13.18 -11.81 7.30
CA GLN A 15 -13.21 -10.66 8.20
C GLN A 15 -12.45 -9.44 7.64
N ARG A 16 -11.33 -9.65 6.93
CA ARG A 16 -10.59 -8.53 6.29
C ARG A 16 -11.33 -7.94 5.09
N ILE A 17 -12.05 -8.76 4.33
CA ILE A 17 -12.86 -8.30 3.20
C ILE A 17 -14.10 -7.56 3.70
N ASP A 18 -14.77 -8.06 4.75
CA ASP A 18 -15.94 -7.41 5.35
C ASP A 18 -15.60 -6.03 5.94
N ASN A 19 -14.38 -5.87 6.46
CA ASN A 19 -13.86 -4.61 6.99
C ASN A 19 -13.16 -3.74 5.93
N LEU A 20 -13.16 -4.13 4.66
CA LEU A 20 -12.53 -3.35 3.61
C LEU A 20 -13.42 -2.15 3.25
N ASP A 21 -13.07 -0.97 3.77
CA ASP A 21 -13.71 0.28 3.37
C ASP A 21 -13.28 0.65 1.94
N VAL A 22 -14.21 0.58 0.99
CA VAL A 22 -13.99 0.87 -0.44
C VAL A 22 -14.18 2.37 -0.72
N SER A 23 -13.70 3.22 0.18
CA SER A 23 -13.79 4.66 0.02
C SER A 23 -12.74 5.16 -0.97
N VAL A 24 -13.17 6.02 -1.90
CA VAL A 24 -12.26 6.66 -2.86
C VAL A 24 -11.51 7.78 -2.12
N GLN A 25 -10.22 7.58 -1.90
CA GLN A 25 -9.34 8.58 -1.32
C GLN A 25 -8.54 9.28 -2.43
N ALA A 26 -8.64 10.61 -2.49
CA ALA A 26 -7.75 11.40 -3.34
C ALA A 26 -6.32 11.31 -2.76
N LYS A 27 -5.38 10.82 -3.57
CA LYS A 27 -3.97 10.72 -3.20
C LYS A 27 -3.15 11.64 -4.09
N ASN A 28 -2.06 12.18 -3.55
CA ASN A 28 -1.09 12.89 -4.36
C ASN A 28 -0.22 11.86 -5.09
N GLU A 29 -0.07 12.04 -6.39
CA GLU A 29 0.66 11.11 -7.25
C GLU A 29 1.77 11.85 -7.99
N GLY A 30 2.83 11.11 -8.32
CA GLY A 30 3.93 11.59 -9.13
C GLY A 30 4.46 10.48 -10.01
N THR A 31 5.19 10.87 -11.06
CA THR A 31 5.81 9.93 -11.99
C THR A 31 7.30 9.88 -11.75
N ILE A 32 7.87 8.68 -11.72
CA ILE A 32 9.32 8.48 -11.61
C ILE A 32 9.96 8.90 -12.93
N VAL A 33 10.91 9.83 -12.87
CA VAL A 33 11.66 10.33 -14.03
C VAL A 33 13.02 9.65 -14.16
N SER A 34 13.66 9.31 -13.03
CA SER A 34 14.95 8.62 -13.06
C SER A 34 15.18 7.78 -11.81
N VAL A 35 15.94 6.69 -11.98
CA VAL A 35 16.44 5.84 -10.90
C VAL A 35 17.94 5.63 -11.13
N MET A 36 18.76 5.93 -10.13
CA MET A 36 20.22 5.71 -10.20
C MET A 36 20.77 5.45 -8.80
N ASP A 37 21.48 4.33 -8.62
CA ASP A 37 22.20 3.98 -7.38
C ASP A 37 21.41 4.20 -6.08
N GLY A 38 20.13 3.82 -6.08
CA GLY A 38 19.24 3.96 -4.93
C GLY A 38 18.63 5.36 -4.75
N ILE A 39 18.93 6.30 -5.63
CA ILE A 39 18.32 7.63 -5.68
C ILE A 39 17.23 7.65 -6.77
N ILE A 40 16.03 8.08 -6.38
CA ILE A 40 14.88 8.20 -7.28
C ILE A 40 14.54 9.68 -7.45
N ARG A 41 14.31 10.11 -8.68
CA ARG A 41 13.77 11.44 -8.99
C ARG A 41 12.32 11.30 -9.42
N ILE A 42 11.44 11.99 -8.72
CA ILE A 42 10.00 11.99 -8.99
C ILE A 42 9.59 13.39 -9.48
N HIS A 43 8.72 13.42 -10.49
CA HIS A 43 8.06 14.63 -10.96
C HIS A 43 6.59 14.59 -10.53
N GLY A 44 6.08 15.66 -9.92
CA GLY A 44 4.77 15.68 -9.27
C GLY A 44 4.92 15.66 -7.75
N LEU A 45 4.01 14.97 -7.04
CA LEU A 45 3.93 14.94 -5.56
C LEU A 45 3.99 16.34 -4.94
N ALA A 46 3.05 17.22 -5.31
CA ALA A 46 3.09 18.63 -4.92
C ALA A 46 2.97 18.88 -3.39
N ASP A 47 2.37 17.95 -2.65
CA ASP A 47 2.04 18.10 -1.23
C ASP A 47 2.89 17.17 -0.33
N VAL A 48 4.00 16.65 -0.85
CA VAL A 48 4.91 15.78 -0.08
C VAL A 48 5.72 16.58 0.94
N MET A 49 5.86 16.04 2.15
CA MET A 49 6.69 16.61 3.21
C MET A 49 8.10 16.00 3.20
N TYR A 50 9.09 16.77 3.66
CA TYR A 50 10.47 16.27 3.78
C TYR A 50 10.52 15.10 4.78
N GLY A 51 10.91 13.91 4.29
CA GLY A 51 11.04 12.70 5.10
C GLY A 51 9.79 11.81 5.16
N GLU A 52 8.75 12.05 4.35
CA GLU A 52 7.68 11.07 4.14
C GLU A 52 8.20 9.77 3.49
N MET A 53 7.57 8.64 3.82
CA MET A 53 7.87 7.30 3.30
C MET A 53 6.95 6.91 2.16
#